data_AF-A0A7C5L7C1-F1
#
_entry.id   AF-A0A7C5L7C1-F1
#
_cell.length_a   1.000
_cell.length_b   1.000
_cell.length_c   1.000
_cell.angle_alpha   90.00
_cell.angle_beta   90.00
_cell.angle_gamma   90.00
#
_symmetry.space_group_name_H-M   'P 1'
#
loop_
_entity.id
_entity.type
_entity.pdbx_description
1 polymer ?
#
loop_
_entity_poly.entity_id
_entity_poly.type
_entity_poly.pdbx_seq_one_letter_code
_entity_poly.pdbx_strand_id
1 'polypeptide(L)'
;MRCLEHRELCPFCHRIALRVCEYSDPYPRVETHCECCGYRSYDIPMKLDRETFFRILDKLSRKEIGRICIDDRCGSRDIIKLLQEGRYVEYRCLECGAEWNSDEVLKAIKRAKSVQPYIANGTNLLEVLKAEEGECPLCGWDVGHLYEGYVVEIMCPVCGYHNEFREELPEKEPPPEVCARFERPEETG
;
A
#
# COMPACT_ATOMS: atom_id res chain seq x y z
N MET A 1 6.34 -13.86 9.16
CA MET A 1 6.91 -12.84 8.23
C MET A 1 8.40 -12.82 8.46
N ARG A 2 9.22 -12.95 7.41
CA ARG A 2 10.65 -12.68 7.48
C ARG A 2 10.85 -11.23 7.05
N CYS A 3 11.63 -10.47 7.79
CA CYS A 3 12.16 -9.20 7.27
C CYS A 3 13.66 -9.29 7.07
N LEU A 4 14.13 -8.54 6.08
CA LEU A 4 15.53 -8.29 5.89
C LEU A 4 15.91 -7.16 6.86
N GLU A 5 16.64 -7.50 7.92
CA GLU A 5 17.08 -6.53 8.91
C GLU A 5 18.45 -5.98 8.56
N HIS A 6 18.59 -4.66 8.59
CA HIS A 6 19.87 -3.96 8.50
C HIS A 6 19.86 -2.69 9.36
N ARG A 7 21.01 -2.02 9.47
CA ARG A 7 21.16 -0.78 10.22
C ARG A 7 21.60 0.35 9.31
N GLU A 8 20.92 1.48 9.43
CA GLU A 8 21.21 2.70 8.68
C GLU A 8 21.40 3.92 9.59
N LEU A 9 21.75 5.04 8.96
CA LEU A 9 21.86 6.34 9.61
C LEU A 9 20.47 6.81 10.06
N CYS A 10 20.31 7.06 11.35
CA CYS A 10 19.09 7.66 11.87
C CYS A 10 19.01 9.14 11.46
N PRO A 11 17.91 9.58 10.81
CA PRO A 11 17.75 10.97 10.39
C PRO A 11 17.62 11.95 11.58
N PHE A 12 17.33 11.43 12.78
CA PHE A 12 17.17 12.24 13.97
C PHE A 12 18.48 12.38 14.77
N CYS A 13 19.09 11.25 15.18
CA CYS A 13 20.29 11.27 16.04
C CYS A 13 21.61 11.20 15.28
N HIS A 14 21.59 11.05 13.96
CA HIS A 14 22.77 10.98 13.09
C HIS A 14 23.78 9.89 13.51
N ARG A 15 23.28 8.77 14.03
CA ARG A 15 24.06 7.57 14.33
C ARG A 15 23.59 6.40 13.48
N ILE A 16 24.49 5.46 13.20
CA ILE A 16 24.18 4.20 12.51
C ILE A 16 23.47 3.26 13.50
N ALA A 17 22.23 3.61 13.81
CA ALA A 17 21.42 3.04 14.89
C ALA A 17 19.97 2.84 14.48
N LEU A 18 19.61 3.19 13.24
CA LEU A 18 18.27 2.95 12.71
C LEU A 18 18.17 1.51 12.27
N ARG A 19 17.50 0.66 13.04
CA ARG A 19 17.17 -0.70 12.60
C ARG A 19 16.05 -0.59 11.59
N VAL A 20 16.32 -1.03 10.37
CA VAL A 20 15.36 -1.09 9.26
C VAL A 20 14.98 -2.56 9.07
N CYS A 21 13.69 -2.81 8.88
CA CYS A 21 13.13 -4.13 8.67
C CYS A 21 12.23 -4.06 7.43
N GLU A 22 12.75 -4.58 6.32
CA GLU A 22 12.06 -4.62 5.03
C GLU A 22 11.30 -5.93 4.89
N TYR A 23 9.99 -5.82 4.70
CA TYR A 23 9.10 -6.96 4.50
C TYR A 23 8.72 -7.06 3.03
N SER A 24 8.92 -8.25 2.46
CA SER A 24 8.41 -8.60 1.12
C SER A 24 7.02 -9.23 1.14
N ASP A 25 6.53 -9.63 2.32
CA ASP A 25 5.24 -10.29 2.55
C ASP A 25 4.66 -9.71 3.86
N PRO A 26 3.42 -9.23 3.87
CA PRO A 26 2.34 -9.50 2.91
C PRO A 26 2.36 -8.63 1.64
N TYR A 27 2.93 -7.44 1.73
CA TYR A 27 3.26 -6.56 0.61
C TYR A 27 4.53 -5.78 0.97
N PRO A 28 5.21 -5.13 -0.01
CA PRO A 28 6.40 -4.32 0.28
C PRO A 28 6.10 -3.26 1.35
N ARG A 29 6.72 -3.40 2.52
CA ARG A 29 6.60 -2.42 3.61
C ARG A 29 7.88 -2.36 4.42
N VAL A 30 8.13 -1.18 5.00
CA VAL A 30 9.31 -0.93 5.80
C VAL A 30 8.88 -0.46 7.18
N GLU A 31 9.49 -1.05 8.21
CA GLU A 31 9.41 -0.55 9.57
C GLU A 31 10.81 -0.19 10.04
N THR A 32 10.95 1.02 10.60
CA THR A 32 12.21 1.53 11.14
C THR A 32 12.08 1.85 12.63
N HIS A 33 13.14 1.54 13.39
CA HIS A 33 13.25 1.90 14.79
C HIS A 33 14.69 2.21 15.17
N CYS A 34 14.93 3.43 15.67
CA CYS A 34 16.25 3.82 16.15
C CYS A 34 16.50 3.29 17.55
N GLU A 35 17.47 2.39 17.67
CA GLU A 35 17.91 1.76 18.93
C GLU A 35 18.68 2.73 19.86
N CYS A 36 18.93 3.96 19.41
CA CYS A 36 19.56 5.04 20.17
C CYS A 36 18.51 6.04 20.67
N CYS A 37 17.80 6.72 19.77
CA CYS A 37 16.91 7.82 20.14
C CYS A 37 15.44 7.44 20.26
N GLY A 38 15.02 6.27 19.75
CA GLY A 38 13.62 5.87 19.76
C GLY A 38 12.78 6.43 18.61
N TYR A 39 13.38 7.14 17.65
CA TYR A 39 12.74 7.47 16.37
C TYR A 39 12.15 6.22 15.73
N ARG A 40 10.93 6.31 15.21
CA ARG A 40 10.27 5.21 14.49
C ARG A 40 9.59 5.73 13.25
N SER A 41 9.59 4.92 12.19
CA SER A 41 8.64 5.10 11.12
C SER A 41 8.07 3.76 10.68
N TYR A 42 6.80 3.72 10.33
CA TYR A 42 6.12 2.49 9.96
C TYR A 42 4.92 2.76 9.06
N ASP A 43 4.63 1.73 8.27
CA ASP A 43 3.45 1.64 7.40
C ASP A 43 2.20 1.16 8.17
N ILE A 44 1.08 1.83 7.94
CA ILE A 44 -0.24 1.50 8.46
C ILE A 44 -1.18 1.15 7.28
N PRO A 45 -1.65 -0.11 7.15
CA PRO A 45 -2.61 -0.46 6.11
C PRO A 45 -3.95 0.25 6.31
N MET A 46 -4.67 0.55 5.21
CA MET A 46 -6.04 1.07 5.28
C MET A 46 -6.90 0.19 6.18
N LYS A 47 -7.63 0.83 7.08
CA LYS A 47 -8.64 0.17 7.90
C LYS A 47 -9.79 -0.32 7.01
N LEU A 48 -9.96 -1.63 6.91
CA LEU A 48 -11.07 -2.27 6.18
C LEU A 48 -12.15 -2.69 7.17
N ASP A 49 -13.02 -1.76 7.57
CA ASP A 49 -14.28 -2.14 8.21
C ASP A 49 -15.31 -2.63 7.17
N ARG A 50 -16.43 -3.19 7.66
CA ARG A 50 -17.48 -3.74 6.78
C ARG A 50 -18.01 -2.71 5.79
N GLU A 51 -18.26 -1.48 6.23
CA GLU A 51 -18.83 -0.43 5.39
C GLU A 51 -17.86 -0.03 4.26
N THR A 52 -16.61 0.23 4.64
CA THR A 52 -15.52 0.54 3.71
C THR A 52 -15.35 -0.58 2.68
N PHE A 53 -15.36 -1.83 3.14
CA PHE A 53 -15.25 -2.98 2.25
C PHE A 53 -16.40 -3.08 1.24
N PHE A 54 -17.64 -2.86 1.67
CA PHE A 54 -18.78 -2.83 0.76
C PHE A 54 -18.70 -1.69 -0.26
N ARG A 55 -18.21 -0.51 0.14
CA ARG A 55 -17.96 0.60 -0.78
C ARG A 55 -16.93 0.25 -1.84
N ILE A 56 -15.87 -0.47 -1.47
CA ILE A 56 -14.86 -0.95 -2.42
C ILE A 56 -15.48 -1.93 -3.42
N LEU A 57 -16.27 -2.91 -2.95
CA LEU A 57 -16.93 -3.87 -3.84
C LEU A 57 -17.93 -3.20 -4.80
N ASP A 58 -18.76 -2.27 -4.30
CA ASP A 58 -19.69 -1.50 -5.14
C ASP A 58 -18.94 -0.69 -6.20
N LYS A 59 -17.82 -0.04 -5.84
CA LYS A 59 -16.97 0.68 -6.80
C LYS A 59 -16.46 -0.24 -7.90
N LEU A 60 -15.88 -1.39 -7.54
CA LEU A 60 -15.37 -2.36 -8.52
C LEU A 60 -16.50 -2.89 -9.42
N SER A 61 -17.68 -3.20 -8.86
CA SER A 61 -18.84 -3.62 -9.65
C SER A 61 -19.32 -2.55 -10.64
N ARG A 62 -19.23 -1.26 -10.30
CA ARG A 62 -19.55 -0.18 -11.25
C ARG A 62 -18.51 -0.06 -12.37
N LYS A 63 -17.23 -0.33 -12.08
CA LYS A 63 -16.16 -0.36 -13.09
C LYS A 63 -16.31 -1.56 -14.03
N GLU A 64 -16.73 -2.72 -13.51
CA GLU A 64 -16.94 -3.96 -14.27
C GLU A 64 -17.99 -3.81 -15.37
N ILE A 65 -19.06 -3.05 -15.11
CA ILE A 65 -20.11 -2.75 -16.10
C ILE A 65 -19.86 -1.49 -16.92
N GLY A 66 -18.69 -0.85 -16.78
CA GLY A 66 -18.33 0.38 -17.48
C GLY A 66 -19.17 1.60 -17.11
N ARG A 67 -19.68 1.67 -15.87
CA ARG A 67 -20.49 2.82 -15.38
C ARG A 67 -19.62 3.99 -14.94
N ILE A 68 -18.40 3.71 -14.48
CA ILE A 68 -17.39 4.69 -14.07
C ILE A 68 -16.02 4.26 -14.57
N CYS A 69 -15.11 5.21 -14.77
CA CYS A 69 -13.76 4.94 -15.26
C CYS A 69 -13.01 3.98 -14.33
N ILE A 70 -12.17 3.11 -14.89
CA ILE A 70 -11.28 2.25 -14.11
C ILE A 70 -10.31 3.03 -13.22
N ASP A 71 -9.96 4.25 -13.62
CA ASP A 71 -9.08 5.15 -12.88
C ASP A 71 -9.88 6.26 -12.16
N ASP A 72 -9.87 6.23 -10.83
CA ASP A 72 -10.56 7.22 -9.99
C ASP A 72 -9.98 8.64 -10.15
N ARG A 73 -8.73 8.81 -10.62
CA ARG A 73 -8.11 10.13 -10.83
C ARG A 73 -8.85 10.93 -11.89
N CYS A 74 -9.40 10.25 -12.89
CA CYS A 74 -10.20 10.86 -13.95
C CYS A 74 -11.64 11.13 -13.48
N GLY A 75 -12.22 10.21 -12.69
CA GLY A 75 -13.59 10.33 -12.19
C GLY A 75 -14.68 10.34 -13.28
N SER A 76 -14.31 10.14 -14.55
CA SER A 76 -15.23 10.23 -15.68
C SER A 76 -16.26 9.11 -15.69
N ARG A 77 -17.40 9.42 -16.29
CA ARG A 77 -18.49 8.50 -16.61
C ARG A 77 -18.69 8.37 -18.12
N ASP A 78 -17.88 9.07 -18.92
CA ASP A 78 -17.94 9.01 -20.38
C ASP A 78 -17.10 7.84 -20.88
N ILE A 79 -17.77 6.70 -21.04
CA ILE A 79 -17.17 5.39 -21.26
C ILE A 79 -17.88 4.72 -22.41
N ILE A 80 -17.10 4.26 -23.38
CA ILE A 80 -17.60 3.50 -24.51
C ILE A 80 -17.28 2.02 -24.35
N LYS A 81 -18.16 1.18 -24.89
CA LYS A 81 -17.89 -0.25 -25.07
C LYS A 81 -17.19 -0.44 -26.42
N LEU A 82 -16.01 -1.03 -26.41
CA LEU A 82 -15.22 -1.31 -27.62
C LEU A 82 -15.63 -2.65 -28.25
N LEU A 83 -15.75 -3.68 -27.41
CA LEU A 83 -16.04 -5.05 -27.80
C LEU A 83 -17.00 -5.69 -26.78
N GLN A 84 -17.87 -6.58 -27.26
CA GLN A 84 -18.70 -7.41 -26.39
C GLN A 84 -18.82 -8.83 -26.97
N GLU A 85 -18.27 -9.81 -26.26
CA GLU A 85 -18.31 -11.23 -26.61
C GLU A 85 -18.94 -12.02 -25.46
N GLY A 86 -20.26 -12.25 -25.55
CA GLY A 86 -21.01 -12.88 -24.47
C GLY A 86 -21.00 -12.02 -23.20
N ARG A 87 -20.28 -12.49 -22.16
CA ARG A 87 -20.09 -11.77 -20.88
C ARG A 87 -18.82 -10.94 -20.82
N TYR A 88 -17.90 -11.14 -21.78
CA TYR A 88 -16.68 -10.35 -21.88
C TYR A 88 -17.01 -9.01 -22.53
N VAL A 89 -16.54 -7.92 -21.93
CA VAL A 89 -16.72 -6.56 -22.45
C VAL A 89 -15.44 -5.77 -22.28
N GLU A 90 -15.03 -5.05 -23.32
CA GLU A 90 -13.93 -4.08 -23.28
C GLU A 90 -14.48 -2.66 -23.24
N TYR A 91 -13.85 -1.84 -22.41
CA TYR A 91 -14.25 -0.45 -22.19
C TYR A 91 -13.09 0.50 -22.45
N ARG A 92 -13.41 1.71 -22.88
CA ARG A 92 -12.49 2.84 -22.93
C ARG A 92 -13.13 4.07 -22.31
N CYS A 93 -12.41 4.74 -21.43
CA CYS A 93 -12.78 6.07 -20.94
C CYS A 93 -12.38 7.12 -21.99
N LEU A 94 -13.33 7.96 -22.42
CA LEU A 94 -13.08 8.97 -23.45
C LEU A 94 -12.27 10.17 -22.94
N GLU A 95 -12.24 10.38 -21.62
CA GLU A 95 -11.54 11.52 -21.01
C GLU A 95 -10.05 11.23 -20.78
N CYS A 96 -9.70 10.13 -20.10
CA CYS A 96 -8.30 9.79 -19.81
C CYS A 96 -7.70 8.73 -20.74
N GLY A 97 -8.50 8.14 -21.63
CA GLY A 97 -8.04 7.09 -22.54
C GLY A 97 -7.79 5.72 -21.88
N ALA A 98 -8.05 5.58 -20.58
CA ALA A 98 -7.87 4.31 -19.89
C ALA A 98 -8.76 3.20 -20.50
N GLU A 99 -8.18 2.03 -20.68
CA GLU A 99 -8.84 0.84 -21.21
C GLU A 99 -8.80 -0.29 -20.17
N TRP A 100 -9.87 -1.08 -20.13
CA TRP A 100 -9.97 -2.23 -19.25
C TRP A 100 -11.03 -3.21 -19.79
N ASN A 101 -10.97 -4.45 -19.34
CA ASN A 101 -12.01 -5.43 -19.63
C ASN A 101 -12.71 -5.95 -18.36
N SER A 102 -13.89 -6.52 -18.55
CA SER A 102 -14.71 -7.09 -17.47
C SER A 102 -13.98 -8.19 -16.70
N ASP A 103 -13.14 -8.98 -17.34
CA ASP A 103 -12.44 -10.12 -16.71
C ASP A 103 -11.37 -9.67 -15.72
N GLU A 104 -10.62 -8.61 -16.04
CA GLU A 104 -9.67 -7.97 -15.12
C GLU A 104 -10.37 -7.47 -13.86
N VAL A 105 -11.49 -6.77 -14.02
CA VAL A 105 -12.25 -6.25 -12.87
C VAL A 105 -12.89 -7.38 -12.07
N LEU A 106 -13.37 -8.45 -12.71
CA LEU A 106 -13.87 -9.64 -12.03
C LEU A 106 -12.78 -10.35 -11.22
N LYS A 107 -11.54 -10.42 -11.73
CA LYS A 107 -10.39 -10.93 -10.95
C LYS A 107 -10.13 -10.05 -9.73
N ALA A 108 -10.16 -8.73 -9.90
CA ALA A 108 -9.98 -7.78 -8.80
C ALA A 108 -11.07 -7.91 -7.71
N ILE A 109 -12.33 -8.07 -8.11
CA ILE A 109 -13.45 -8.34 -7.21
C ILE A 109 -13.26 -9.65 -6.45
N LYS A 110 -12.84 -10.72 -7.13
CA LYS A 110 -12.58 -12.03 -6.50
C LYS A 110 -11.47 -11.93 -5.45
N ARG A 111 -10.39 -11.21 -5.76
CA ARG A 111 -9.28 -10.99 -4.82
C ARG A 111 -9.73 -10.17 -3.62
N ALA A 112 -10.44 -9.05 -3.82
CA ALA A 112 -10.98 -8.28 -2.70
C ALA A 112 -11.91 -9.14 -1.80
N LYS A 113 -12.78 -9.97 -2.40
CA LYS A 113 -13.68 -10.87 -1.66
C LYS A 113 -12.95 -11.94 -0.83
N SER A 114 -11.73 -12.35 -1.18
CA SER A 114 -10.99 -13.34 -0.39
C SER A 114 -10.62 -12.82 1.02
N VAL A 115 -10.55 -11.49 1.17
CA VAL A 115 -10.23 -10.81 2.44
C VAL A 115 -11.47 -10.64 3.33
N GLN A 116 -12.69 -10.75 2.77
CA GLN A 116 -13.96 -10.55 3.49
C GLN A 116 -14.10 -11.34 4.81
N PRO A 117 -13.71 -12.64 4.89
CA PRO A 117 -13.81 -13.40 6.15
C PRO A 117 -12.97 -12.82 7.28
N TYR A 118 -11.86 -12.15 6.96
CA TYR A 118 -10.91 -11.59 7.92
C TYR A 118 -11.38 -10.25 8.48
N ILE A 119 -12.14 -9.50 7.68
CA ILE A 119 -12.80 -8.26 8.10
C ILE A 119 -13.93 -8.54 9.10
N ALA A 120 -14.70 -9.61 8.89
CA ALA A 120 -15.84 -9.94 9.72
C ALA A 120 -15.46 -10.49 11.11
N ASN A 121 -14.28 -11.09 11.23
CA ASN A 121 -13.83 -11.78 12.44
C ASN A 121 -12.82 -10.98 13.28
N GLY A 122 -12.51 -9.74 12.90
CA GLY A 122 -11.54 -8.89 13.59
C GLY A 122 -10.10 -9.40 13.48
N THR A 123 -9.78 -10.13 12.41
CA THR A 123 -8.48 -10.78 12.21
C THR A 123 -7.42 -9.80 11.68
N ASN A 124 -6.16 -10.20 11.80
CA ASN A 124 -4.98 -9.43 11.38
C ASN A 124 -4.95 -9.32 9.83
N LEU A 125 -5.47 -8.21 9.28
CA LEU A 125 -5.56 -7.97 7.84
C LEU A 125 -4.20 -8.08 7.13
N LEU A 126 -3.12 -7.76 7.83
CA LEU A 126 -1.75 -7.93 7.36
C LEU A 126 -1.42 -9.39 7.01
N GLU A 127 -2.12 -10.40 7.51
CA GLU A 127 -1.83 -11.80 7.14
C GLU A 127 -2.40 -12.19 5.78
N VAL A 128 -3.30 -11.37 5.23
CA VAL A 128 -4.08 -11.69 4.02
C VAL A 128 -3.93 -10.70 2.87
N LEU A 129 -3.45 -9.50 3.15
CA LEU A 129 -3.19 -8.47 2.14
C LEU A 129 -1.94 -8.79 1.33
N LYS A 130 -2.06 -9.64 0.31
CA LYS A 130 -0.90 -10.04 -0.51
C LYS A 130 -0.73 -9.14 -1.72
N ALA A 131 0.50 -8.72 -2.02
CA ALA A 131 0.85 -8.08 -3.30
C ALA A 131 2.27 -8.41 -3.74
N GLU A 132 2.44 -8.55 -5.05
CA GLU A 132 3.75 -8.41 -5.69
C GLU A 132 4.13 -6.92 -5.79
N GLU A 133 5.39 -6.64 -6.13
CA GLU A 133 5.85 -5.26 -6.36
C GLU A 133 5.00 -4.58 -7.44
N GLY A 134 4.54 -3.36 -7.17
CA GLY A 134 3.62 -2.61 -8.03
C GLY A 134 2.14 -2.99 -7.91
N GLU A 135 1.76 -4.10 -7.27
CA GLU A 135 0.36 -4.50 -7.15
C GLU A 135 -0.37 -3.86 -5.95
N CYS A 136 -1.67 -3.65 -6.09
CA CYS A 136 -2.55 -3.32 -4.98
C CYS A 136 -2.74 -4.56 -4.06
N PRO A 137 -2.44 -4.46 -2.73
CA PRO A 137 -2.58 -5.58 -1.79
C PRO A 137 -4.00 -6.13 -1.64
N LEU A 138 -5.01 -5.32 -1.93
CA LEU A 138 -6.41 -5.72 -1.79
C LEU A 138 -7.01 -6.30 -3.07
N CYS A 139 -6.83 -5.62 -4.20
CA CYS A 139 -7.51 -5.98 -5.45
C CYS A 139 -6.57 -6.55 -6.52
N GLY A 140 -5.25 -6.47 -6.33
CA GLY A 140 -4.26 -7.00 -7.27
C GLY A 140 -4.13 -6.25 -8.57
N TRP A 141 -4.71 -5.05 -8.67
CA TRP A 141 -4.48 -4.19 -9.82
C TRP A 141 -3.05 -3.66 -9.80
N ASP A 142 -2.43 -3.54 -10.97
CA ASP A 142 -1.12 -2.91 -11.10
C ASP A 142 -1.26 -1.39 -10.94
N VAL A 143 -0.67 -0.84 -9.89
CA VAL A 143 -0.81 0.57 -9.50
C VAL A 143 0.53 1.30 -9.40
N GLY A 144 1.63 0.56 -9.45
CA GLY A 144 2.95 1.06 -9.08
C GLY A 144 3.06 1.36 -7.57
N HIS A 145 4.27 1.25 -7.03
CA HIS A 145 4.59 1.68 -5.67
C HIS A 145 5.56 2.86 -5.75
N LEU A 146 5.30 3.93 -4.99
CA LEU A 146 6.23 5.06 -4.89
C LEU A 146 7.12 4.86 -3.67
N TYR A 147 8.42 5.09 -3.87
CA TYR A 147 9.43 4.99 -2.81
C TYR A 147 9.99 6.38 -2.50
N GLU A 148 9.75 6.89 -1.30
CA GLU A 148 10.39 8.11 -0.78
C GLU A 148 11.10 7.80 0.54
N GLY A 149 12.42 7.64 0.48
CA GLY A 149 13.19 7.13 1.62
C GLY A 149 12.73 5.71 2.00
N TYR A 150 12.23 5.56 3.23
CA TYR A 150 11.66 4.29 3.74
C TYR A 150 10.16 4.14 3.49
N VAL A 151 9.51 5.13 2.86
CA VAL A 151 8.07 5.12 2.64
C VAL A 151 7.77 4.35 1.36
N VAL A 152 6.96 3.29 1.47
CA VAL A 152 6.27 2.69 0.32
C VAL A 152 4.87 3.27 0.31
N GLU A 153 4.56 4.19 -0.59
CA GLU A 153 3.20 4.71 -0.73
C GLU A 153 2.42 3.85 -1.74
N ILE A 154 1.30 3.30 -1.28
CA ILE A 154 0.35 2.55 -2.08
C ILE A 154 -0.94 3.35 -2.14
N MET A 155 -1.34 3.71 -3.36
CA MET A 155 -2.62 4.38 -3.60
C MET A 155 -3.27 3.77 -4.83
N CYS A 156 -4.28 2.93 -4.63
CA CYS A 156 -4.94 2.22 -5.71
C CYS A 156 -6.08 3.05 -6.32
N PRO A 157 -5.96 3.58 -7.55
CA PRO A 157 -7.03 4.32 -8.21
C PRO A 157 -8.21 3.44 -8.66
N VAL A 158 -8.09 2.12 -8.53
CA VAL A 158 -9.10 1.17 -8.99
C VAL A 158 -10.05 0.78 -7.86
N CYS A 159 -9.53 0.28 -6.74
CA CYS A 159 -10.36 -0.11 -5.61
C CYS A 159 -10.42 0.97 -4.51
N GLY A 160 -9.45 1.88 -4.46
CA GLY A 160 -9.33 2.91 -3.42
C GLY A 160 -8.58 2.48 -2.15
N TYR A 161 -7.97 1.29 -2.16
CA TYR A 161 -7.04 0.88 -1.10
C TYR A 161 -5.87 1.85 -1.06
N HIS A 162 -5.48 2.23 0.15
CA HIS A 162 -4.27 3.02 0.39
C HIS A 162 -3.59 2.55 1.66
N ASN A 163 -2.39 3.02 1.90
CA ASN A 163 -1.76 2.95 3.21
C ASN A 163 -1.47 4.36 3.73
N GLU A 164 -1.19 4.44 5.02
CA GLU A 164 -0.74 5.65 5.68
C GLU A 164 0.66 5.42 6.23
N PHE A 165 1.49 6.45 6.16
CA PHE A 165 2.80 6.44 6.78
C PHE A 165 2.77 7.21 8.09
N ARG A 166 3.40 6.65 9.13
CA ARG A 166 3.50 7.31 10.43
C ARG A 166 4.95 7.38 10.88
N GLU A 167 5.33 8.58 11.31
CA GLU A 167 6.59 8.86 11.99
C GLU A 167 6.32 9.21 13.45
N GLU A 168 7.14 8.66 14.34
CA GLU A 168 7.16 8.98 15.76
C GLU A 168 8.54 9.56 16.08
N LEU A 169 8.56 10.88 16.31
CA LEU A 169 9.74 11.56 16.81
C LEU A 169 9.91 11.29 18.31
N PRO A 170 11.14 11.13 18.80
CA PRO A 170 11.35 10.90 20.22
C PRO A 170 11.05 12.16 21.04
N GLU A 171 10.29 11.99 22.13
CA GLU A 171 9.86 13.09 22.99
C GLU A 171 11.01 13.68 23.83
N LYS A 172 12.10 12.94 24.01
CA LYS A 172 13.25 13.32 24.84
C LYS A 172 14.55 12.84 24.20
N GLU A 173 15.63 13.58 24.44
CA GLU A 173 16.95 13.12 24.07
C GLU A 173 17.31 11.84 24.87
N PRO A 174 17.81 10.81 24.19
CA PRO A 174 18.24 9.59 24.85
C PRO A 174 19.46 9.85 25.75
N PRO A 175 19.64 9.08 26.85
CA PRO A 175 20.84 9.16 27.65
C PRO A 175 22.10 8.95 26.77
N PRO A 176 23.16 9.76 26.94
CA PRO A 176 24.36 9.70 26.08
C PRO A 176 24.99 8.30 25.99
N GLU A 177 24.90 7.54 27.08
CA GLU A 177 25.39 6.17 27.24
C GLU A 177 24.74 5.18 26.25
N VAL A 178 23.44 5.32 25.99
CA VAL A 178 22.67 4.44 25.09
C VAL A 178 23.13 4.61 23.64
N CYS A 179 23.46 5.85 23.27
CA CYS A 179 23.85 6.19 21.92
C CYS A 179 25.34 6.01 21.67
N ALA A 180 26.18 6.07 22.70
CA ALA A 180 27.64 5.95 22.61
C ALA A 180 28.11 4.63 21.96
N ARG A 181 27.32 3.57 22.04
CA ARG A 181 27.61 2.27 21.42
C ARG A 181 27.43 2.25 19.89
N PHE A 182 26.82 3.28 19.30
CA PHE A 182 26.58 3.36 17.86
C PHE A 182 27.53 4.34 17.19
N GLU A 183 28.03 3.92 16.04
CA GLU A 183 28.93 4.68 15.18
C GLU A 183 28.23 5.93 14.62
N ARG A 184 29.05 6.95 14.34
CA ARG A 184 28.65 8.12 13.56
C ARG A 184 29.08 7.90 12.11
N PRO A 185 28.35 8.46 11.13
CA PRO A 185 28.82 8.42 9.74
C PRO A 185 30.22 9.06 9.67
N GLU A 186 31.10 8.50 8.85
CA GLU A 186 32.35 9.15 8.54
C GLU A 186 32.04 10.51 7.89
N GLU A 187 32.54 11.59 8.48
CA GLU A 187 32.50 12.89 7.82
C GLU A 187 33.36 12.78 6.56
N THR A 188 32.71 12.84 5.40
CA THR A 188 33.43 13.08 4.15
C THR A 188 33.97 14.49 4.25
N GLY A 189 35.28 14.59 4.54
CA GLY A 189 36.01 15.85 4.70
C GLY A 189 36.03 16.71 3.44
#